data_AF-A0A2I8AA63-F1
#
_entry.id   AF-A0A2I8AA63-F1
#
_cell.length_a   1.000
_cell.length_b   1.000
_cell.length_c   1.000
_cell.angle_alpha   90.00
_cell.angle_beta   90.00
_cell.angle_gamma   90.00
#
_symmetry.space_group_name_H-M   'P 1'
#
loop_
_entity.id
_entity.type
_entity.pdbx_description
1 polymer ?
#
loop_
_entity_poly.entity_id
_entity_poly.type
_entity_poly.pdbx_seq_one_letter_code
_entity_poly.pdbx_strand_id
1 'polypeptide(L)'
;MSDLEELVTEINRFEAIISNWDESQRSVAVGFKRAIEDLHKEALTRLIKSVKQESLPALQNAVKDEVVYGVLLYHELVKPPKPPLSQRVQAALDGVRPGLQSHNGDVELVAIKPPDTVEVRLIGTCSNCPASTLTLSQGVEQAIKEYCPEITTVIAVR
;
A
#
# COMPACT_ATOMS: atom_id res chain seq x y z
N MET A 1 -24.68 21.97 2.43
CA MET A 1 -23.52 21.26 1.87
C MET A 1 -22.35 21.60 2.78
N SER A 2 -21.43 20.68 3.02
CA SER A 2 -20.23 21.02 3.82
C SER A 2 -19.28 21.88 2.98
N ASP A 3 -18.47 22.73 3.62
CA ASP A 3 -17.47 23.56 2.93
C ASP A 3 -16.57 22.73 1.99
N LEU A 4 -16.28 21.48 2.37
CA LEU A 4 -15.50 20.55 1.55
C LEU A 4 -16.22 20.13 0.26
N GLU A 5 -17.51 19.80 0.34
CA GLU A 5 -18.30 19.40 -0.83
C GLU A 5 -18.38 20.52 -1.86
N GLU A 6 -18.47 21.77 -1.41
CA GLU A 6 -18.46 22.94 -2.27
C GLU A 6 -17.11 23.11 -2.99
N LEU A 7 -16.00 22.96 -2.26
CA LEU A 7 -14.65 23.00 -2.83
C LEU A 7 -14.43 21.90 -3.88
N VAL A 8 -14.83 20.67 -3.58
CA VAL A 8 -14.72 19.53 -4.52
C VAL A 8 -15.59 19.75 -5.75
N THR A 9 -16.80 20.28 -5.56
CA THR A 9 -17.72 20.59 -6.67
C THR A 9 -17.10 21.63 -7.61
N GLU A 10 -16.51 22.69 -7.08
CA GLU A 10 -15.84 23.71 -7.89
C GLU A 10 -14.60 23.17 -8.63
N ILE A 11 -13.80 22.32 -7.99
CA ILE A 11 -12.66 21.67 -8.66
C ILE A 11 -13.16 20.84 -9.85
N ASN A 12 -14.16 19.99 -9.64
CA ASN A 12 -14.74 19.15 -10.70
C ASN A 12 -15.32 20.00 -11.84
N ARG A 13 -15.93 21.15 -11.53
CA ARG A 13 -16.43 22.10 -12.53
C ARG A 13 -15.30 22.62 -13.41
N PHE A 14 -14.17 23.04 -12.82
CA PHE A 14 -13.02 23.51 -13.59
C PHE A 14 -12.37 22.38 -14.41
N GLU A 15 -12.25 21.17 -13.86
CA GLU A 15 -11.71 20.02 -14.58
C GLU A 15 -12.55 19.68 -15.82
N ALA A 16 -13.88 19.73 -15.71
CA ALA A 16 -14.80 19.52 -16.84
C ALA A 16 -14.70 20.61 -17.91
N ILE A 17 -14.37 21.85 -17.53
CA ILE A 17 -14.11 22.93 -18.49
C ILE A 17 -12.78 22.65 -19.22
N ILE A 18 -11.72 22.37 -18.46
CA ILE A 18 -10.37 22.13 -18.98
C ILE A 18 -10.32 20.89 -19.90
N SER A 19 -11.14 19.87 -19.65
CA SER A 19 -11.20 18.67 -20.50
C SER A 19 -11.68 18.97 -21.92
N ASN A 20 -12.43 20.04 -22.11
CA ASN A 20 -12.94 20.46 -23.43
C ASN A 20 -12.00 21.45 -24.16
N TRP A 21 -10.92 21.89 -23.52
CA TRP A 21 -9.93 22.78 -24.13
C TRP A 21 -9.01 22.04 -25.09
N ASP A 22 -8.40 22.79 -26.02
CA ASP A 22 -7.35 22.26 -26.88
C ASP A 22 -6.08 21.89 -26.09
N GLU A 23 -5.19 21.13 -26.71
CA GLU A 23 -3.98 20.61 -26.06
C GLU A 23 -3.07 21.71 -25.52
N SER A 24 -2.94 22.83 -26.23
CA SER A 24 -2.07 23.93 -25.83
C SER A 24 -2.60 24.62 -24.57
N GLN A 25 -3.90 24.90 -24.53
CA GLN A 25 -4.59 25.49 -23.38
C GLN A 25 -4.57 24.57 -22.17
N ARG A 26 -4.86 23.28 -22.39
CA ARG A 26 -4.84 22.27 -21.33
C ARG A 26 -3.45 22.14 -20.72
N SER A 27 -2.40 22.18 -21.55
CA SER A 27 -1.01 22.13 -21.08
C SER A 27 -0.66 23.30 -20.16
N VAL A 28 -1.13 24.52 -20.47
CA VAL A 28 -0.93 25.69 -19.61
C VAL A 28 -1.66 25.51 -18.27
N ALA A 29 -2.93 25.07 -18.29
CA ALA A 29 -3.70 24.85 -17.07
C ALA A 29 -3.07 23.78 -16.16
N VAL A 30 -2.66 22.65 -16.73
CA VAL A 30 -1.98 21.57 -16.01
C VAL A 30 -0.63 22.05 -15.46
N GLY A 31 0.15 22.79 -16.25
CA GLY A 31 1.42 23.37 -15.80
C GLY A 31 1.24 24.34 -14.63
N PHE A 32 0.22 25.19 -14.67
CA PHE A 32 -0.11 26.11 -13.59
C PHE A 32 -0.56 25.37 -12.33
N LYS A 33 -1.46 24.38 -12.46
CA LYS A 33 -1.90 23.51 -11.37
C LYS A 33 -0.70 22.86 -10.68
N ARG A 34 0.20 22.26 -11.46
CA ARG A 34 1.41 21.62 -10.95
C ARG A 34 2.33 22.58 -10.20
N ALA A 35 2.53 23.79 -10.72
CA ALA A 35 3.36 24.79 -10.05
C ALA A 35 2.79 25.19 -8.67
N ILE A 36 1.47 25.30 -8.56
CA ILE A 36 0.80 25.53 -7.27
C ILE A 36 0.95 24.31 -6.35
N GLU A 37 0.77 23.10 -6.87
CA GLU A 37 0.90 21.87 -6.09
C GLU A 37 2.32 21.65 -5.56
N ASP A 38 3.34 21.99 -6.35
CA ASP A 38 4.74 21.93 -5.94
C ASP A 38 5.01 22.93 -4.80
N LEU A 39 4.47 24.15 -4.89
CA LEU A 39 4.54 25.15 -3.82
C LEU A 39 3.83 24.66 -2.55
N HIS A 40 2.63 24.09 -2.68
CA HIS A 40 1.90 23.51 -1.54
C HIS A 40 2.67 22.37 -0.89
N LYS A 41 3.23 21.45 -1.68
CA LYS A 41 4.04 20.34 -1.19
C LYS A 41 5.24 20.84 -0.38
N GLU A 42 5.94 21.86 -0.87
CA GLU A 42 7.08 22.45 -0.16
C GLU A 42 6.64 23.14 1.16
N ALA A 43 5.57 23.92 1.13
CA ALA A 43 5.03 24.59 2.30
C ALA A 43 4.57 23.59 3.37
N LEU A 44 3.79 22.58 2.99
CA LEU A 44 3.33 21.51 3.87
C LEU A 44 4.50 20.70 4.43
N THR A 45 5.52 20.41 3.62
CA THR A 45 6.74 19.73 4.09
C THR A 45 7.42 20.49 5.21
N ARG A 46 7.57 21.82 5.06
CA ARG A 46 8.17 22.67 6.09
C ARG A 46 7.31 22.75 7.34
N LEU A 47 6.00 22.91 7.18
CA LEU A 47 5.05 22.93 8.27
C LEU A 47 5.09 21.63 9.07
N ILE A 48 4.99 20.48 8.41
CA ILE A 48 5.05 19.15 9.03
C ILE A 48 6.36 18.98 9.79
N LYS A 49 7.50 19.40 9.21
CA LYS A 49 8.80 19.35 9.90
C LYS A 49 8.81 20.20 11.16
N SER A 50 8.29 21.43 11.11
CA SER A 50 8.20 22.33 12.27
C SER A 50 7.29 21.77 13.36
N VAL A 51 6.05 21.40 13.00
CA VAL A 51 5.07 20.86 13.96
C VAL A 51 5.55 19.55 14.56
N LYS A 52 6.22 18.68 13.78
CA LYS A 52 6.80 17.44 14.30
C LYS A 52 7.88 17.69 15.35
N GLN A 53 8.66 18.77 15.22
CA GLN A 53 9.68 19.14 16.21
C GLN A 53 9.05 19.64 17.51
N GLU A 54 7.91 20.33 17.43
CA GLU A 54 7.20 20.86 18.60
C GLU A 54 6.29 19.82 19.29
N SER A 55 5.50 19.07 18.52
CA SER A 55 4.55 18.09 19.03
C SER A 55 4.17 17.04 17.98
N LEU A 56 4.84 15.89 18.03
CA LEU A 56 4.45 14.72 17.23
C LEU A 56 3.01 14.23 17.53
N PRO A 57 2.50 14.22 18.78
CA PRO A 57 1.12 13.82 19.06
C PRO A 57 0.09 14.72 18.39
N ALA A 58 0.33 16.04 18.33
CA ALA A 58 -0.58 16.97 17.65
C ALA A 58 -0.63 16.69 16.14
N LEU A 59 0.53 16.47 15.52
CA LEU A 59 0.61 16.08 14.11
C LEU A 59 -0.13 14.75 13.85
N GLN A 60 0.09 13.73 14.70
CA GLN A 60 -0.60 12.44 14.58
C GLN A 60 -2.12 12.58 14.71
N ASN A 61 -2.59 13.48 15.57
CA ASN A 61 -4.03 13.74 15.71
C ASN A 61 -4.59 14.44 14.47
N ALA A 62 -3.88 15.43 13.91
CA ALA A 62 -4.31 16.13 12.70
C ALA A 62 -4.43 15.18 11.50
N VAL A 63 -3.52 14.21 11.36
CA VAL A 63 -3.52 13.23 10.25
C VAL A 63 -4.68 12.22 10.36
N LYS A 64 -5.41 12.17 11.48
CA LYS A 64 -6.63 11.34 11.59
C LYS A 64 -7.83 11.97 10.87
N ASP A 65 -7.79 13.26 10.56
CA ASP A 65 -8.79 13.89 9.72
C ASP A 65 -8.66 13.38 8.28
N GLU A 66 -9.77 12.96 7.68
CA GLU A 66 -9.77 12.31 6.37
C GLU A 66 -9.32 13.25 5.25
N VAL A 67 -9.67 14.53 5.33
CA VAL A 67 -9.29 15.53 4.32
C VAL A 67 -7.81 15.85 4.44
N VAL A 68 -7.32 16.05 5.66
CA VAL A 68 -5.88 16.27 5.92
C VAL A 68 -5.08 15.08 5.42
N TYR A 69 -5.50 13.85 5.76
CA TYR A 69 -4.84 12.64 5.26
C TYR A 69 -4.84 12.58 3.74
N GLY A 70 -5.97 12.85 3.09
CA GLY A 70 -6.13 12.83 1.64
C GLY A 70 -5.21 13.83 0.93
N VAL A 71 -5.12 15.06 1.42
CA VAL A 71 -4.24 16.10 0.85
C VAL A 71 -2.78 15.73 1.03
N LEU A 72 -2.39 15.24 2.21
CA LEU A 72 -1.02 14.79 2.45
C LEU A 72 -0.65 13.60 1.56
N LEU A 73 -1.58 12.67 1.32
CA LEU A 73 -1.38 11.54 0.44
C LEU A 73 -1.27 11.98 -1.02
N TYR A 74 -2.13 12.91 -1.46
CA TYR A 74 -2.09 13.51 -2.80
C TYR A 74 -0.74 14.16 -3.11
N HIS A 75 -0.15 14.84 -2.12
CA HIS A 75 1.18 15.43 -2.23
C HIS A 75 2.34 14.46 -1.93
N GLU A 76 2.05 13.16 -1.70
CA GLU A 76 3.04 12.11 -1.38
C GLU A 76 3.84 12.39 -0.09
N LEU A 77 3.25 13.12 0.86
CA LEU A 77 3.87 13.47 2.15
C LEU A 77 3.64 12.40 3.22
N VAL A 78 2.69 11.50 3.00
CA VAL A 78 2.42 10.32 3.83
C VAL A 78 2.35 9.08 2.95
N LYS A 79 2.60 7.91 3.56
CA LYS A 79 2.44 6.63 2.86
C LYS A 79 0.98 6.19 2.94
N PRO A 80 0.46 5.52 1.89
CA PRO A 80 -0.83 4.84 1.99
C PRO A 80 -0.80 3.84 3.16
N PRO A 81 -1.96 3.52 3.76
CA PRO A 81 -1.99 2.55 4.84
C PRO A 81 -1.48 1.22 4.29
N LYS A 82 -0.51 0.61 4.98
CA LYS A 82 -0.11 -0.75 4.66
C LYS A 82 -1.30 -1.66 4.95
N PRO A 83 -1.71 -2.54 4.01
CA PRO A 83 -2.74 -3.52 4.30
C PRO A 83 -2.34 -4.38 5.52
N PRO A 84 -3.32 -4.94 6.25
CA PRO A 84 -3.07 -5.87 7.33
C PRO A 84 -2.09 -6.97 6.91
N LEU A 85 -1.25 -7.42 7.84
CA LEU A 85 -0.23 -8.44 7.59
C LEU A 85 -0.84 -9.72 6.98
N SER A 86 -2.03 -10.12 7.43
CA SER A 86 -2.77 -11.25 6.86
C SER A 86 -3.09 -11.09 5.38
N GLN A 87 -3.52 -9.91 4.94
CA GLN A 87 -3.81 -9.63 3.54
C GLN A 87 -2.54 -9.65 2.68
N ARG A 88 -1.43 -9.13 3.22
CA ARG A 88 -0.13 -9.13 2.53
C ARG A 88 0.46 -10.53 2.41
N VAL A 89 0.33 -11.35 3.45
CA VAL A 89 0.70 -12.76 3.41
C VAL A 89 -0.18 -13.51 2.41
N GLN A 90 -1.50 -13.27 2.39
CA GLN A 90 -2.38 -13.89 1.41
C GLN A 90 -2.00 -13.51 -0.02
N ALA A 91 -1.69 -12.24 -0.28
CA ALA A 91 -1.22 -11.80 -1.59
C ALA A 91 0.09 -12.50 -2.03
N ALA A 92 1.01 -12.71 -1.09
CA ALA A 92 2.23 -13.50 -1.35
C ALA A 92 1.92 -14.95 -1.70
N LEU A 93 1.00 -15.58 -0.96
CA LEU A 93 0.56 -16.95 -1.22
C LEU A 93 -0.14 -17.06 -2.59
N ASP A 94 -1.01 -16.11 -2.92
CA ASP A 94 -1.70 -16.08 -4.22
C ASP A 94 -0.71 -15.96 -5.39
N GLY A 95 0.42 -15.27 -5.19
CA GLY A 95 1.49 -15.18 -6.18
C GLY A 95 2.22 -16.50 -6.47
N VAL A 96 2.34 -17.40 -5.48
CA VAL A 96 3.03 -18.69 -5.63
C VAL A 96 2.10 -19.84 -6.05
N ARG A 97 0.79 -19.70 -5.83
CA ARG A 97 -0.22 -20.71 -6.18
C ARG A 97 -0.14 -21.21 -7.62
N PRO A 98 0.03 -20.38 -8.66
CA PRO A 98 0.13 -20.88 -10.04
C PRO A 98 1.27 -21.89 -10.24
N GLY A 99 2.41 -21.67 -9.58
CA GLY A 99 3.55 -22.59 -9.61
C GLY A 99 3.27 -23.90 -8.86
N LEU A 100 2.67 -23.81 -7.67
CA LEU A 100 2.29 -24.98 -6.87
C LEU A 100 1.23 -25.85 -7.57
N GLN A 101 0.21 -25.22 -8.15
CA GLN A 101 -0.89 -25.90 -8.83
C GLN A 101 -0.41 -26.63 -10.09
N SER A 102 0.60 -26.10 -10.78
CA SER A 102 1.26 -26.78 -11.91
C SER A 102 1.89 -28.12 -11.50
N HIS A 103 2.17 -28.32 -10.21
CA HIS A 103 2.67 -29.56 -9.63
C HIS A 103 1.60 -30.36 -8.86
N ASN A 104 0.30 -30.01 -8.98
CA ASN A 104 -0.81 -30.58 -8.20
C ASN A 104 -0.70 -30.35 -6.68
N GLY A 105 -0.22 -29.17 -6.28
CA GLY A 105 -0.25 -28.73 -4.89
C GLY A 105 -0.83 -27.33 -4.69
N ASP A 106 -0.92 -26.95 -3.42
CA ASP A 106 -1.40 -25.63 -2.99
C ASP A 106 -0.75 -25.23 -1.65
N VAL A 107 -1.04 -24.02 -1.17
CA VAL A 107 -0.61 -23.50 0.12
C VAL A 107 -1.74 -22.72 0.80
N GLU A 108 -1.87 -22.96 2.10
CA GLU A 108 -2.80 -22.25 2.99
C GLU A 108 -2.06 -21.54 4.12
N LEU A 109 -2.52 -20.35 4.47
CA LEU A 109 -2.11 -19.65 5.68
C LEU A 109 -2.80 -20.31 6.88
N VAL A 110 -2.03 -20.81 7.84
CA VAL A 110 -2.55 -21.42 9.06
C VAL A 110 -2.60 -20.42 10.21
N ALA A 111 -1.49 -19.72 10.46
CA ALA A 111 -1.41 -18.75 11.53
C ALA A 111 -0.32 -17.70 11.28
N ILE A 112 -0.49 -16.53 11.88
CA ILE A 112 0.56 -15.53 12.02
C ILE A 112 0.83 -15.39 13.52
N LYS A 113 1.98 -15.89 13.97
CA LYS A 113 2.40 -15.91 15.37
C LYS A 113 3.29 -14.70 15.65
N PRO A 114 2.98 -13.89 16.67
CA PRO A 114 3.89 -12.87 17.15
C PRO A 114 5.22 -13.51 17.61
N PRO A 115 6.36 -12.83 17.41
CA PRO A 115 6.48 -11.49 16.85
C PRO A 115 6.48 -11.42 15.32
N ASP A 116 6.90 -12.48 14.62
CA ASP A 116 7.32 -12.40 13.21
C ASP A 116 7.27 -13.76 12.47
N THR A 117 6.50 -14.73 12.96
CA THR A 117 6.45 -16.09 12.42
C THR A 117 5.15 -16.34 11.65
N VAL A 118 5.24 -16.88 10.44
CA VAL A 118 4.08 -17.34 9.66
C VAL A 118 4.07 -18.85 9.56
N GLU A 119 2.95 -19.47 9.88
CA GLU A 119 2.72 -20.90 9.70
C GLU A 119 1.87 -21.11 8.45
N VAL A 120 2.39 -21.93 7.53
CA VAL A 120 1.72 -22.30 6.28
C VAL A 120 1.56 -23.80 6.19
N ARG A 121 0.52 -24.27 5.52
CA ARG A 121 0.31 -25.68 5.21
C ARG A 121 0.41 -25.88 3.71
N LEU A 122 1.32 -26.76 3.30
CA LEU A 122 1.39 -27.21 1.90
C LEU A 122 0.39 -28.35 1.69
N ILE A 123 -0.35 -28.29 0.60
CA ILE A 123 -1.45 -29.21 0.26
C ILE A 123 -1.10 -29.94 -1.05
N GLY A 124 -1.68 -31.11 -1.24
CA GLY A 124 -1.57 -31.90 -2.46
C GLY A 124 -0.28 -32.71 -2.53
N THR A 125 0.24 -32.94 -3.73
CA THR A 125 1.46 -33.75 -3.94
C THR A 125 2.69 -33.14 -3.26
N CYS A 126 2.67 -31.82 -3.00
CA CYS A 126 3.73 -31.06 -2.36
C CYS A 126 4.01 -31.48 -0.91
N SER A 127 3.05 -32.11 -0.21
CA SER A 127 3.24 -32.62 1.16
C SER A 127 3.94 -33.99 1.22
N ASN A 128 4.04 -34.71 0.10
CA ASN A 128 4.45 -36.13 0.07
C ASN A 128 5.78 -36.41 -0.66
N CYS A 129 6.46 -35.39 -1.19
CA CYS A 129 7.75 -35.53 -1.87
C CYS A 129 8.88 -34.82 -1.09
N PRO A 130 9.77 -35.55 -0.39
CA PRO A 130 10.78 -34.95 0.50
C PRO A 130 11.71 -33.94 -0.18
N ALA A 131 12.05 -34.18 -1.46
CA ALA A 131 12.91 -33.29 -2.24
C ALA A 131 12.17 -32.02 -2.70
N SER A 132 10.89 -32.13 -3.05
CA SER A 132 10.08 -30.99 -3.50
C SER A 132 9.60 -30.13 -2.33
N THR A 133 9.35 -30.72 -1.16
CA THR A 133 8.89 -29.98 0.02
C THR A 133 9.90 -28.91 0.47
N LEU A 134 11.21 -29.18 0.40
CA LEU A 134 12.25 -28.22 0.78
C LEU A 134 12.28 -27.01 -0.16
N THR A 135 12.38 -27.24 -1.48
CA THR A 135 12.47 -26.17 -2.49
C THR A 135 11.18 -25.35 -2.57
N LEU A 136 10.02 -25.99 -2.44
CA LEU A 136 8.74 -25.29 -2.44
C LEU A 136 8.54 -24.46 -1.18
N SER A 137 8.93 -24.97 -0.01
CA SER A 137 8.87 -24.19 1.23
C SER A 137 9.76 -22.94 1.16
N GLN A 138 10.95 -23.07 0.55
CA GLN A 138 11.83 -21.92 0.30
C GLN A 138 11.21 -20.91 -0.68
N GLY A 139 10.53 -21.38 -1.73
CA GLY A 139 9.82 -20.49 -2.66
C GLY A 139 8.67 -19.73 -1.99
N VAL A 140 7.89 -20.40 -1.14
CA VAL A 140 6.83 -19.76 -0.34
C VAL A 140 7.42 -18.77 0.67
N GLU A 141 8.50 -19.15 1.36
CA GLU A 141 9.18 -18.28 2.31
C GLU A 141 9.70 -17.01 1.63
N GLN A 142 10.35 -17.15 0.47
CA GLN A 142 10.87 -16.02 -0.30
C GLN A 142 9.74 -15.07 -0.72
N ALA A 143 8.64 -15.62 -1.26
CA ALA A 143 7.49 -14.81 -1.65
C ALA A 143 6.87 -14.07 -0.45
N ILE A 144 6.72 -14.73 0.70
CA ILE A 144 6.22 -14.08 1.92
C ILE A 144 7.15 -12.94 2.34
N LYS A 145 8.47 -13.15 2.33
CA LYS A 145 9.46 -12.12 2.71
C LYS A 145 9.49 -10.91 1.77
N GLU A 146 9.21 -11.11 0.48
CA GLU A 146 9.10 -10.02 -0.49
C GLU A 146 7.91 -9.09 -0.20
N TYR A 147 6.76 -9.65 0.15
CA TYR A 147 5.55 -8.87 0.49
C TYR A 147 5.54 -8.41 1.95
N CYS A 148 6.20 -9.16 2.83
CA CYS A 148 6.21 -9.01 4.29
C CYS A 148 7.65 -9.07 4.82
N PRO A 149 8.50 -8.05 4.59
CA PRO A 149 9.88 -8.04 5.04
C PRO A 149 10.05 -8.07 6.56
N GLU A 150 8.98 -7.80 7.33
CA GLU A 150 8.94 -7.97 8.78
C GLU A 150 8.83 -9.43 9.24
N ILE A 151 8.49 -10.38 8.36
CA ILE A 151 8.44 -11.82 8.69
C ILE A 151 9.83 -12.42 8.59
N THR A 152 10.36 -12.93 9.69
CA THR A 152 11.70 -13.54 9.72
C THR A 152 11.67 -15.04 9.49
N THR A 153 10.59 -15.68 9.94
CA THR A 153 10.47 -17.14 10.02
C THR A 153 9.17 -17.61 9.37
N VAL A 154 9.28 -18.56 8.45
CA VAL A 154 8.12 -19.26 7.86
C VAL A 154 8.24 -20.74 8.17
N ILE A 155 7.19 -21.30 8.77
CA ILE A 155 7.16 -22.71 9.19
C ILE A 155 6.08 -23.44 8.38
N ALA A 156 6.50 -24.50 7.69
CA ALA A 156 5.56 -25.44 7.08
C ALA A 156 5.01 -26.38 8.16
N VAL A 157 3.73 -26.28 8.47
CA VAL A 157 3.01 -27.17 9.40
C VAL A 157 2.28 -28.26 8.64
N ARG A 158 2.06 -29.41 9.30
CA ARG A 158 1.29 -30.53 8.74
C ARG A 158 -0.21 -30.35 8.95
#